data_AF-A0A6N7C4C4-F1
#
_entry.id   AF-A0A6N7C4C4-F1
#
_cell.length_a   1.000
_cell.length_b   1.000
_cell.length_c   1.000
_cell.angle_alpha   90.00
_cell.angle_beta   90.00
_cell.angle_gamma   90.00
#
_symmetry.space_group_name_H-M   'P 1'
#
loop_
_entity.id
_entity.type
_entity.pdbx_description
1 polymer ?
#
loop_
_entity_poly.entity_id
_entity_poly.type
_entity_poly.pdbx_seq_one_letter_code
_entity_poly.pdbx_strand_id
1 'polypeptide(L)'
;MDHIPTTARASARTMDNLVIPALLESGDGPAVEQAHLIRDFLQFVADRVHLVGPRIAFQLRHAVGLAESVVVEAGHPTGSAVVALSDALAQARGAESLEPDELMDLMDLLQRRMFAVVRRTSEHGDGVVAARLQRLVLDAMRERVEADRAWLAPMGFDPEPSTIGDLHALHGIGSEHNRQPSELSQERQ
;
A
#
# COMPACT_ATOMS: atom_id res chain seq x y z
N MET A 1 -5.26 -18.74 -3.03
CA MET A 1 -5.66 -17.82 -4.12
C MET A 1 -4.56 -17.79 -5.22
N ASP A 2 -4.01 -18.95 -5.62
CA ASP A 2 -2.70 -19.03 -6.30
C ASP A 2 -2.72 -18.88 -7.82
N HIS A 3 -3.89 -18.75 -8.44
CA HIS A 3 -3.98 -18.71 -9.91
C HIS A 3 -4.03 -17.30 -10.48
N ILE A 4 -4.22 -16.26 -9.65
CA ILE A 4 -4.36 -14.88 -10.11
C ILE A 4 -3.15 -14.40 -10.94
N PRO A 5 -1.88 -14.55 -10.49
CA PRO A 5 -0.75 -14.10 -11.30
C PRO A 5 -0.63 -14.88 -12.61
N THR A 6 -0.90 -16.19 -12.59
CA THR A 6 -0.85 -17.04 -13.79
C THR A 6 -1.92 -16.62 -14.81
N THR A 7 -3.15 -16.44 -14.37
CA THR A 7 -4.27 -16.01 -15.22
C THR A 7 -4.02 -14.61 -15.77
N ALA A 8 -3.59 -13.65 -14.94
CA ALA A 8 -3.30 -12.29 -15.39
C ALA A 8 -2.20 -12.26 -16.48
N ARG A 9 -1.11 -13.02 -16.30
CA ARG A 9 -0.05 -13.13 -17.33
C ARG A 9 -0.55 -13.80 -18.61
N ALA A 10 -1.36 -14.85 -18.48
CA ALA A 10 -1.94 -15.52 -19.63
C ALA A 10 -2.86 -14.57 -20.42
N SER A 11 -3.69 -13.79 -19.72
CA SER A 11 -4.54 -12.78 -20.32
C SER A 11 -3.73 -11.67 -21.00
N ALA A 12 -2.69 -11.14 -20.36
CA ALA A 12 -1.81 -10.13 -20.99
C ALA A 12 -1.15 -10.67 -22.27
N ARG A 13 -0.69 -11.94 -22.26
CA ARG A 13 -0.16 -12.60 -23.45
C ARG A 13 -1.19 -12.77 -24.56
N THR A 14 -2.44 -13.10 -24.21
CA THR A 14 -3.56 -13.17 -25.17
C THR A 14 -3.84 -11.81 -25.80
N MET A 15 -3.73 -10.72 -25.03
CA MET A 15 -3.84 -9.36 -25.56
C MET A 15 -2.76 -9.10 -26.62
N ASP A 16 -1.50 -9.39 -26.29
CA ASP A 16 -0.34 -9.18 -27.17
C ASP A 16 -0.42 -10.03 -28.46
N ASN A 17 -0.85 -11.30 -28.33
CA ASN A 17 -0.76 -12.26 -29.43
C ASN A 17 -2.00 -12.34 -30.33
N LEU A 18 -3.18 -11.95 -29.83
CA LEU A 18 -4.45 -12.15 -30.54
C LEU A 18 -5.29 -10.88 -30.62
N VAL A 19 -5.58 -10.24 -29.48
CA VAL A 19 -6.58 -9.16 -29.42
C VAL A 19 -6.06 -7.88 -30.08
N ILE A 20 -4.87 -7.41 -29.69
CA ILE A 20 -4.29 -6.18 -30.24
C ILE A 20 -4.02 -6.31 -31.75
N PRO A 21 -3.42 -7.42 -32.26
CA PRO A 21 -3.27 -7.63 -33.70
C PRO A 21 -4.60 -7.57 -34.46
N ALA A 22 -5.65 -8.23 -33.96
CA ALA A 22 -6.96 -8.22 -34.61
C ALA A 22 -7.61 -6.81 -34.64
N LEU A 23 -7.38 -6.00 -33.61
CA LEU A 23 -7.86 -4.61 -33.57
C LEU A 23 -7.03 -3.68 -34.47
N LEU A 24 -5.72 -3.93 -34.61
CA LEU A 24 -4.89 -3.20 -35.57
C LEU A 24 -5.38 -3.44 -37.00
N GLU A 25 -5.76 -4.68 -37.33
CA GLU A 25 -6.32 -5.03 -38.64
C GLU A 25 -7.67 -4.36 -38.92
N SER A 26 -8.47 -4.06 -37.90
CA SER A 26 -9.76 -3.37 -38.07
C SER A 26 -9.61 -1.86 -38.33
N GLY A 27 -8.46 -1.28 -38.04
CA GLY A 27 -8.19 0.16 -38.19
C GLY A 27 -8.84 1.05 -37.12
N ASP A 28 -9.41 0.47 -36.07
CA ASP A 28 -10.03 1.22 -34.96
C ASP A 28 -8.97 1.64 -33.93
N GLY A 29 -8.33 2.79 -34.19
CA GLY A 29 -7.28 3.36 -33.33
C GLY A 29 -7.69 3.48 -31.85
N PRO A 30 -8.84 4.07 -31.52
CA PRO A 30 -9.32 4.13 -30.14
C PRO A 30 -9.44 2.74 -29.46
N ALA A 31 -9.93 1.73 -30.17
CA ALA A 31 -10.03 0.37 -29.61
C ALA A 31 -8.64 -0.24 -29.32
N VAL A 32 -7.66 0.00 -30.19
CA VAL A 32 -6.27 -0.43 -29.99
C VAL A 32 -5.66 0.22 -28.74
N GLU A 33 -5.85 1.53 -28.56
CA GLU A 33 -5.36 2.25 -27.37
C GLU A 33 -5.95 1.66 -26.08
N GLN A 34 -7.27 1.42 -26.04
CA GLN A 34 -7.91 0.80 -24.88
C GLN A 34 -7.41 -0.63 -24.63
N ALA A 35 -7.15 -1.40 -25.69
CA ALA A 35 -6.59 -2.75 -25.57
C ALA A 35 -5.19 -2.74 -24.94
N HIS A 36 -4.34 -1.77 -25.30
CA HIS A 36 -3.03 -1.59 -24.66
C HIS A 36 -3.17 -1.24 -23.17
N LEU A 37 -4.09 -0.35 -22.79
CA LEU A 37 -4.34 -0.02 -21.38
C LEU A 37 -4.78 -1.24 -20.55
N ILE A 38 -5.68 -2.06 -21.10
CA ILE A 38 -6.12 -3.30 -20.45
C ILE A 38 -4.94 -4.27 -20.28
N ARG A 39 -4.12 -4.42 -21.33
CA ARG A 39 -2.93 -5.27 -21.31
C ARG A 39 -1.94 -4.84 -20.22
N ASP A 40 -1.66 -3.56 -20.11
CA ASP A 40 -0.73 -3.03 -19.11
C ASP A 40 -1.29 -3.16 -17.69
N PHE A 41 -2.60 -2.99 -17.51
CA PHE A 41 -3.25 -3.26 -16.24
C PHE A 41 -3.15 -4.75 -15.82
N LEU A 42 -3.34 -5.69 -16.76
CA LEU A 42 -3.19 -7.12 -16.47
C LEU A 42 -1.75 -7.47 -16.06
N GLN A 43 -0.77 -6.86 -16.71
CA GLN A 43 0.64 -7.02 -16.36
C GLN A 43 0.93 -6.45 -14.96
N PHE A 44 0.41 -5.26 -14.64
CA PHE A 44 0.48 -4.68 -13.30
C PHE A 44 -0.10 -5.61 -12.23
N VAL A 45 -1.28 -6.19 -12.46
CA VAL A 45 -1.89 -7.14 -11.51
C VAL A 45 -1.00 -8.37 -11.30
N ALA A 46 -0.46 -8.95 -12.38
CA ALA A 46 0.45 -10.08 -12.30
C ALA A 46 1.71 -9.79 -11.47
N ASP A 47 2.24 -8.57 -11.60
CA ASP A 47 3.47 -8.15 -10.94
C ASP A 47 3.23 -7.67 -9.49
N ARG A 48 2.00 -7.34 -9.11
CA ARG A 48 1.69 -6.80 -7.77
C ARG A 48 0.94 -7.75 -6.85
N VAL A 49 0.23 -8.75 -7.37
CA VAL A 49 -0.62 -9.62 -6.54
C VAL A 49 0.15 -10.32 -5.41
N HIS A 50 1.39 -10.75 -5.65
CA HIS A 50 2.23 -11.40 -4.65
C HIS A 50 2.75 -10.45 -3.55
N LEU A 51 2.63 -9.14 -3.76
CA LEU A 51 3.04 -8.09 -2.82
C LEU A 51 1.86 -7.55 -2.00
N VAL A 52 0.63 -8.02 -2.24
CA VAL A 52 -0.58 -7.55 -1.53
C VAL A 52 -0.47 -7.80 -0.03
N GLY A 53 -0.08 -9.01 0.38
CA GLY A 53 0.11 -9.35 1.80
C GLY A 53 1.15 -8.44 2.49
N PRO A 54 2.39 -8.35 1.96
CA PRO A 54 3.39 -7.42 2.48
C PRO A 54 2.93 -5.95 2.53
N ARG A 55 2.19 -5.50 1.52
CA ARG A 55 1.60 -4.15 1.50
C ARG A 55 0.61 -3.97 2.64
N ILE A 56 -0.35 -4.88 2.83
CA ILE A 56 -1.31 -4.82 3.94
C ILE A 56 -0.56 -4.79 5.29
N ALA A 57 0.45 -5.63 5.47
CA ALA A 57 1.25 -5.65 6.70
C ALA A 57 1.98 -4.32 6.94
N PHE A 58 2.57 -3.72 5.89
CA PHE A 58 3.15 -2.37 5.97
C PHE A 58 2.10 -1.33 6.38
N GLN A 59 0.93 -1.34 5.72
CA GLN A 59 -0.14 -0.37 5.98
C GLN A 59 -0.67 -0.46 7.41
N LEU A 60 -0.82 -1.67 7.94
CA LEU A 60 -1.22 -1.89 9.34
C LEU A 60 -0.13 -1.39 10.30
N ARG A 61 1.13 -1.78 10.12
CA ARG A 61 2.24 -1.32 10.98
C ARG A 61 2.31 0.22 11.02
N HIS A 62 2.17 0.85 9.86
CA HIS A 62 2.17 2.30 9.75
C HIS A 62 0.96 2.92 10.46
N ALA A 63 -0.25 2.38 10.27
CA ALA A 63 -1.46 2.86 10.95
C ALA A 63 -1.37 2.71 12.48
N VAL A 64 -0.82 1.61 12.97
CA VAL A 64 -0.58 1.38 14.41
C VAL A 64 0.43 2.39 14.96
N GLY A 65 1.59 2.54 14.32
CA GLY A 65 2.61 3.50 14.78
C GLY A 65 2.12 4.94 14.82
N LEU A 66 1.32 5.35 13.81
CA LEU A 66 0.68 6.65 13.80
C LEU A 66 -0.35 6.79 14.92
N ALA A 67 -1.22 5.80 15.11
CA ALA A 67 -2.23 5.81 16.16
C ALA A 67 -1.62 5.88 17.56
N GLU A 68 -0.53 5.15 17.82
CA GLU A 68 0.21 5.23 19.09
C GLU A 68 0.75 6.65 19.33
N SER A 69 1.33 7.25 18.29
CA SER A 69 1.86 8.62 18.36
C SER A 69 0.75 9.65 18.59
N VAL A 70 -0.43 9.45 17.98
CA VAL A 70 -1.62 10.29 18.20
C VAL A 70 -2.12 10.19 19.64
N VAL A 71 -2.17 8.98 20.23
CA VAL A 71 -2.58 8.80 21.64
C VAL A 71 -1.61 9.49 22.59
N VAL A 72 -0.30 9.37 22.35
CA VAL A 72 0.74 10.03 23.17
C VAL A 72 0.62 11.55 23.10
N GLU A 73 0.50 12.11 21.89
CA GLU A 73 0.45 13.57 21.70
C GLU A 73 -0.87 14.18 22.19
N ALA A 74 -2.01 13.50 21.98
CA ALA A 74 -3.30 13.96 22.49
C ALA A 74 -3.34 13.99 24.04
N GLY A 75 -2.50 13.18 24.69
CA GLY A 75 -2.37 13.12 26.14
C GLY A 75 -3.56 12.45 26.86
N HIS A 76 -3.40 12.29 28.18
CA HIS A 76 -4.47 11.89 29.10
C HIS A 76 -4.99 13.16 29.79
N PRO A 77 -6.30 13.50 29.72
CA PRO A 77 -7.31 12.54 30.15
C PRO A 77 -8.63 12.55 29.35
N THR A 78 -9.18 11.34 29.17
CA THR A 78 -10.64 11.05 29.16
C THR A 78 -11.51 11.56 28.02
N GLY A 79 -10.95 11.98 26.89
CA GLY A 79 -11.74 12.09 25.67
C GLY A 79 -12.21 10.70 25.24
N SER A 80 -13.52 10.47 25.11
CA SER A 80 -14.07 9.18 24.61
C SER A 80 -13.48 8.77 23.25
N ALA A 81 -13.00 9.74 22.46
CA ALA A 81 -12.26 9.50 21.22
C ALA A 81 -10.89 8.85 21.43
N VAL A 82 -10.11 9.30 22.42
CA VAL A 82 -8.78 8.73 22.72
C VAL A 82 -8.95 7.34 23.31
N VAL A 83 -9.94 7.12 24.19
CA VAL A 83 -10.27 5.78 24.70
C VAL A 83 -10.62 4.82 23.57
N ALA A 84 -11.52 5.24 22.66
CA ALA A 84 -11.89 4.41 21.52
C ALA A 84 -10.73 4.13 20.55
N LEU A 85 -9.76 5.06 20.43
CA LEU A 85 -8.54 4.81 19.66
C LEU A 85 -7.61 3.81 20.37
N SER A 86 -7.44 3.94 21.69
CA SER A 86 -6.67 2.98 22.49
C SER A 86 -7.27 1.57 22.46
N ASP A 87 -8.60 1.44 22.47
CA ASP A 87 -9.28 0.15 22.33
C ASP A 87 -9.04 -0.47 20.95
N ALA A 88 -9.07 0.34 19.88
CA ALA A 88 -8.76 -0.12 18.53
C ALA A 88 -7.28 -0.52 18.38
N LEU A 89 -6.36 0.21 19.03
CA LEU A 89 -4.94 -0.16 19.10
C LEU A 89 -4.72 -1.50 19.81
N ALA A 90 -5.46 -1.76 20.90
CA ALA A 90 -5.39 -3.03 21.60
C ALA A 90 -5.85 -4.20 20.70
N GLN A 91 -6.90 -4.01 19.91
CA GLN A 91 -7.34 -4.99 18.91
C GLN A 91 -6.26 -5.21 17.83
N ALA A 92 -5.64 -4.13 17.34
CA ALA A 92 -4.63 -4.21 16.29
C ALA A 92 -3.35 -4.95 16.72
N ARG A 93 -2.96 -4.87 17.99
CA ARG A 93 -1.82 -5.63 18.52
C ARG A 93 -2.04 -7.14 18.56
N GLY A 94 -3.29 -7.60 18.55
CA GLY A 94 -3.66 -9.02 18.49
C GLY A 94 -3.98 -9.53 17.09
N ALA A 95 -3.74 -8.73 16.04
CA ALA A 95 -4.27 -8.97 14.70
C ALA A 95 -3.44 -9.93 13.82
N GLU A 96 -2.43 -10.61 14.36
CA GLU A 96 -1.50 -11.46 13.58
C GLU A 96 -2.19 -12.60 12.81
N SER A 97 -3.36 -13.03 13.27
CA SER A 97 -4.13 -14.12 12.67
C SER A 97 -5.39 -13.68 11.91
N LEU A 98 -5.60 -12.37 11.71
CA LEU A 98 -6.77 -11.88 11.00
C LEU A 98 -6.63 -12.10 9.49
N GLU A 99 -7.77 -12.39 8.86
CA GLU A 99 -7.86 -12.49 7.40
C GLU A 99 -7.71 -11.09 6.76
N PRO A 100 -7.33 -11.01 5.46
CA PRO A 100 -7.11 -9.73 4.79
C PRO A 100 -8.26 -8.73 4.89
N ASP A 101 -9.51 -9.19 4.80
CA ASP A 101 -10.70 -8.34 4.91
C ASP A 101 -10.86 -7.77 6.33
N GLU A 102 -10.60 -8.59 7.34
CA GLU A 102 -10.64 -8.18 8.75
C GLU A 102 -9.52 -7.17 9.07
N LEU A 103 -8.34 -7.35 8.47
CA LEU A 103 -7.23 -6.40 8.56
C LEU A 103 -7.60 -5.04 7.93
N MET A 104 -8.30 -5.06 6.79
CA MET A 104 -8.78 -3.83 6.15
C MET A 104 -9.82 -3.11 7.02
N ASP A 105 -10.78 -3.84 7.60
CA ASP A 105 -11.79 -3.28 8.50
C ASP A 105 -11.16 -2.67 9.76
N LEU A 106 -10.15 -3.34 10.32
CA LEU A 106 -9.39 -2.84 11.47
C LEU A 106 -8.59 -1.57 11.12
N MET A 107 -7.97 -1.52 9.93
CA MET A 107 -7.28 -0.31 9.46
C MET A 107 -8.26 0.86 9.30
N ASP A 108 -9.45 0.64 8.73
CA ASP A 108 -10.49 1.67 8.59
C ASP A 108 -11.03 2.11 9.96
N LEU A 109 -11.16 1.18 10.92
CA LEU A 109 -11.47 1.51 12.30
C LEU A 109 -10.40 2.43 12.91
N LEU A 110 -9.11 2.07 12.83
CA LEU A 110 -8.00 2.89 13.34
C LEU A 110 -8.03 4.29 12.73
N GLN A 111 -8.17 4.41 11.41
CA GLN A 111 -8.23 5.68 10.71
C GLN A 111 -9.39 6.57 11.19
N ARG A 112 -10.60 5.99 11.30
CA ARG A 112 -11.78 6.71 11.81
C ARG A 112 -11.58 7.20 13.24
N ARG A 113 -10.97 6.38 14.11
CA ARG A 113 -10.69 6.75 15.50
C ARG A 113 -9.61 7.83 15.61
N MET A 114 -8.54 7.74 14.84
CA MET A 114 -7.52 8.80 14.75
C MET A 114 -8.13 10.12 14.28
N PHE A 115 -8.93 10.09 13.22
CA PHE A 115 -9.62 11.28 12.71
C PHE A 115 -10.52 11.90 13.79
N ALA A 116 -11.25 11.09 14.54
CA ALA A 116 -12.09 11.57 15.64
C ALA A 116 -11.25 12.28 16.74
N VAL A 117 -10.07 11.76 17.08
CA VAL A 117 -9.15 12.41 18.04
C VAL A 117 -8.68 13.75 17.49
N VAL A 118 -8.11 13.78 16.28
CA VAL A 118 -7.60 15.01 15.67
C VAL A 118 -8.69 16.06 15.56
N ARG A 119 -9.90 15.68 15.11
CA ARG A 119 -11.04 16.58 15.00
C ARG A 119 -11.48 17.13 16.35
N ARG A 120 -11.64 16.27 17.37
CA ARG A 120 -12.05 16.70 18.71
C ARG A 120 -11.01 17.62 19.36
N THR A 121 -9.73 17.32 19.22
CA THR A 121 -8.66 18.18 19.73
C THR A 121 -8.64 19.53 19.02
N SER A 122 -8.93 19.56 17.71
CA SER A 122 -9.00 20.80 16.95
C SER A 122 -10.21 21.67 17.33
N GLU A 123 -11.36 21.04 17.61
CA GLU A 123 -12.60 21.75 17.96
C GLU A 123 -12.65 22.21 19.42
N HIS A 124 -12.10 21.44 20.36
CA HIS A 124 -12.32 21.61 21.80
C HIS A 124 -11.04 21.54 22.66
N GLY A 125 -9.89 21.26 22.05
CA GLY A 125 -8.62 21.04 22.76
C GLY A 125 -7.71 22.27 22.78
N ASP A 126 -6.49 22.06 23.25
CA ASP A 126 -5.41 23.05 23.17
C ASP A 126 -4.93 23.18 21.72
N GLY A 127 -4.91 24.43 21.21
CA GLY A 127 -4.43 24.74 19.86
C GLY A 127 -2.98 24.32 19.61
N VAL A 128 -2.13 24.30 20.64
CA VAL A 128 -0.76 23.80 20.53
C VAL A 128 -0.75 22.30 20.25
N VAL A 129 -1.56 21.53 20.98
CA VAL A 129 -1.70 20.08 20.79
C VAL A 129 -2.32 19.78 19.42
N ALA A 130 -3.35 20.54 19.02
CA ALA A 130 -3.95 20.40 17.68
C ALA A 130 -2.91 20.62 16.56
N ALA A 131 -2.08 21.66 16.65
CA ALA A 131 -1.04 21.94 15.67
C ALA A 131 0.08 20.89 15.67
N ARG A 132 0.35 20.22 16.80
CA ARG A 132 1.31 19.11 16.87
C ARG A 132 0.73 17.84 16.23
N LEU A 133 -0.52 17.50 16.53
CA LEU A 133 -1.23 16.38 15.91
C LEU A 133 -1.31 16.53 14.39
N GLN A 134 -1.61 17.73 13.88
CA GLN A 134 -1.64 18.00 12.44
C GLN A 134 -0.27 17.72 11.79
N ARG A 135 0.82 18.23 12.38
CA ARG A 135 2.18 17.98 11.87
C ARG A 135 2.53 16.50 11.90
N LEU A 136 2.21 15.83 13.01
CA LEU A 136 2.44 14.41 13.19
C LEU A 136 1.74 13.57 12.10
N VAL A 137 0.47 13.89 11.77
CA VAL A 137 -0.25 13.23 10.67
C VAL A 137 0.39 13.53 9.32
N LEU A 138 0.74 14.79 9.03
CA LEU A 138 1.37 15.17 7.76
C LEU A 138 2.73 14.49 7.57
N ASP A 139 3.54 14.41 8.62
CA ASP A 139 4.86 13.78 8.58
C ASP A 139 4.73 12.27 8.35
N ALA A 140 3.78 11.61 9.01
CA ALA A 140 3.50 10.19 8.78
C ALA A 140 3.02 9.90 7.35
N MET A 141 2.23 10.80 6.76
CA MET A 141 1.75 10.62 5.39
C MET A 141 2.84 10.62 4.34
N ARG A 142 4.01 11.19 4.62
CA ARG A 142 5.14 11.16 3.69
C ARG A 142 5.54 9.73 3.34
N GLU A 143 5.78 8.89 4.34
CA GLU A 143 6.20 7.49 4.13
C GLU A 143 5.14 6.70 3.37
N ARG A 144 3.86 6.93 3.69
CA ARG A 144 2.75 6.27 3.01
C ARG A 144 2.64 6.69 1.54
N VAL A 145 2.78 7.99 1.26
CA VAL A 145 2.75 8.51 -0.11
C VAL A 145 3.91 7.91 -0.92
N GLU A 146 5.12 7.85 -0.37
CA GLU A 146 6.26 7.25 -1.07
C GLU A 146 6.03 5.75 -1.36
N ALA A 147 5.48 4.99 -0.41
CA ALA A 147 5.11 3.60 -0.65
C ALA A 147 4.02 3.43 -1.73
N ASP A 148 3.04 4.34 -1.76
CA ASP A 148 1.97 4.33 -2.77
C ASP A 148 2.48 4.74 -4.16
N ARG A 149 3.40 5.71 -4.24
CA ARG A 149 4.12 6.07 -5.48
C ARG A 149 4.90 4.87 -6.02
N ALA A 150 5.68 4.20 -5.16
CA ALA A 150 6.44 3.01 -5.56
C ALA A 150 5.54 1.83 -5.99
N TRP A 151 4.39 1.66 -5.35
CA TRP A 151 3.42 0.63 -5.72
C TRP A 151 2.89 0.85 -7.15
N LEU A 152 2.49 2.08 -7.45
CA LEU A 152 1.87 2.49 -8.71
C LEU A 152 2.87 2.83 -9.82
N ALA A 153 4.18 2.84 -9.53
CA ALA A 153 5.23 3.22 -10.49
C ALA A 153 5.12 2.56 -11.88
N PRO A 154 4.79 1.26 -12.03
CA PRO A 154 4.65 0.62 -13.34
C PRO A 154 3.54 1.22 -14.22
N MET A 155 2.58 1.92 -13.63
CA MET A 155 1.47 2.56 -14.36
C MET A 155 1.85 3.93 -14.95
N GLY A 156 3.01 4.49 -14.59
CA GLY A 156 3.52 5.73 -15.18
C GLY A 156 2.73 7.01 -14.83
N PHE A 157 1.95 7.00 -13.73
CA PHE A 157 1.18 8.19 -13.31
C PHE A 157 2.00 9.25 -12.59
N ASP A 158 3.20 8.91 -12.12
CA ASP A 158 4.02 9.83 -11.35
C ASP A 158 4.74 10.83 -12.28
N PRO A 159 4.66 12.15 -12.01
CA PRO A 159 5.33 13.15 -12.84
C PRO A 159 6.86 13.11 -12.71
N GLU A 160 7.39 12.51 -11.63
CA GLU A 160 8.82 12.45 -11.33
C GLU A 160 9.26 11.00 -11.07
N PRO A 161 9.18 10.09 -12.06
CA PRO A 161 9.41 8.66 -11.86
C PRO A 161 10.83 8.33 -11.37
N SER A 162 11.81 9.19 -11.67
CA SER A 162 13.20 9.02 -11.22
C SER A 162 13.42 9.23 -9.72
N THR A 163 12.44 9.81 -8.99
CA THR A 163 12.53 10.05 -7.55
C THR A 163 11.89 8.94 -6.71
N ILE A 164 11.24 7.97 -7.36
CA ILE A 164 10.54 6.88 -6.69
C ILE A 164 11.56 5.90 -6.10
N GLY A 165 11.41 5.63 -4.80
CA GLY A 165 12.22 4.65 -4.08
C GLY A 165 11.89 3.19 -4.42
N ASP A 166 12.75 2.27 -3.97
CA ASP A 166 12.54 0.84 -4.13
C ASP A 166 11.36 0.34 -3.28
N LEU A 167 10.40 -0.35 -3.91
CA LEU A 167 9.17 -0.82 -3.26
C LEU A 167 9.44 -1.84 -2.15
N HIS A 168 10.41 -2.73 -2.33
CA HIS A 168 10.73 -3.76 -1.35
C HIS A 168 11.33 -3.11 -0.10
N ALA A 169 12.25 -2.17 -0.27
CA ALA A 169 12.82 -1.38 0.80
C ALA A 169 11.73 -0.61 1.57
N LEU A 170 10.80 0.06 0.88
CA LEU A 170 9.72 0.84 1.49
C LEU A 170 8.72 -0.02 2.28
N HIS A 171 8.45 -1.25 1.84
CA HIS A 171 7.57 -2.17 2.57
C HIS A 171 8.29 -3.00 3.65
N GLY A 172 9.61 -2.84 3.79
CA GLY A 172 10.43 -3.64 4.71
C GLY A 172 10.55 -5.10 4.29
N ILE A 173 10.41 -5.39 3.00
CA ILE A 173 10.61 -6.71 2.42
C ILE A 173 12.10 -6.81 2.11
N GLY A 174 12.85 -7.58 2.90
CA GLY A 174 14.28 -7.79 2.70
C GLY A 174 14.61 -8.15 1.24
N SER A 175 15.68 -7.57 0.70
CA SER A 175 16.17 -7.71 -0.69
C SER A 175 16.74 -9.11 -1.01
N GLU A 176 16.25 -10.17 -0.36
CA GLU A 176 16.76 -11.53 -0.53
C GLU A 176 16.32 -12.21 -1.84
N HIS A 177 15.38 -11.62 -2.58
CA HIS A 177 14.88 -12.22 -3.82
C HIS A 177 15.75 -11.95 -5.07
N ASN A 178 16.92 -11.31 -4.92
CA ASN A 178 17.84 -11.04 -6.02
C ASN A 178 19.22 -11.70 -5.88
N ARG A 179 19.33 -12.82 -5.15
CA ARG A 179 20.50 -13.72 -5.31
C ARG A 179 20.24 -14.65 -6.48
N GLN A 180 20.78 -14.30 -7.65
CA GLN A 180 20.84 -15.22 -8.78
C GLN A 180 21.60 -16.52 -8.38
N PRO A 181 21.14 -17.72 -8.80
CA PRO A 181 21.82 -18.99 -8.50
C PRO A 181 23.04 -19.27 -9.41
N SER A 182 23.86 -18.26 -9.75
CA SER A 182 25.00 -18.44 -10.66
C SER A 182 26.37 -18.60 -9.97
N GLU A 183 26.50 -18.36 -8.65
CA GLU A 183 27.82 -18.38 -7.99
C GLU A 183 28.16 -19.66 -7.21
N LEU A 184 27.24 -20.64 -7.08
CA LEU A 184 27.52 -21.88 -6.34
C LEU A 184 28.17 -23.01 -7.19
N SER A 185 28.53 -22.75 -8.44
CA SER A 185 29.07 -23.77 -9.36
C SER A 185 30.56 -23.64 -9.70
N GLN A 186 31.32 -22.74 -9.05
CA GLN A 186 32.76 -22.59 -9.35
C GLN A 186 33.75 -23.01 -8.24
N GLU A 187 33.30 -23.44 -7.07
CA GLU A 187 34.21 -23.94 -6.01
C GLU A 187 34.22 -25.48 -5.86
N ARG A 188 34.05 -26.22 -6.96
CA ARG A 188 34.35 -27.65 -7.00
C ARG A 188 35.14 -28.03 -8.25
N GLN A 189 36.39 -27.56 -8.32
CA GLN A 189 37.48 -28.25 -9.04
C GLN A 189 38.76 -28.16 -8.23
#